data_AF-U3U6A7-F1
#
_entry.id   AF-U3U6A7-F1
#
_cell.length_a   1.000
_cell.length_b   1.000
_cell.length_c   1.000
_cell.angle_alpha   90.00
_cell.angle_beta   90.00
_cell.angle_gamma   90.00
#
_symmetry.space_group_name_H-M   'P 1'
#
loop_
_entity.id
_entity.type
_entity.pdbx_description
1 polymer ?
#
loop_
_entity_poly.entity_id
_entity_poly.type
_entity_poly.pdbx_seq_one_letter_code
_entity_poly.pdbx_strand_id
1 'polypeptide(L)'
;MIASHPLYRQIDTAGKGEAQLLGEMARVFAELPDDQLLLETASRNCGENAALSQRLLDEQQWQPQGVLLVQDPLMQRRNWETCRWQWRDREHAPEFISWPVFVPQVMMDAGMLRIVGAPPQGLWSVERFLSLLMGEVQRLHDDASGYGPNGKGFFGHVDVPDAVEAAWQRLMQLPGVQSRLG
;
A
#
# COMPACT_ATOMS: atom_id res chain seq x y z
N MET A 1 7.85 -16.32 -1.75
CA MET A 1 7.84 -15.22 -2.73
C MET A 1 9.25 -14.73 -3.07
N ILE A 2 10.12 -14.45 -2.09
CA ILE A 2 11.53 -14.08 -2.33
C ILE A 2 12.43 -15.28 -2.65
N ALA A 3 12.38 -16.34 -1.83
CA ALA A 3 13.23 -17.54 -1.97
C ALA A 3 13.03 -18.33 -3.28
N SER A 4 11.87 -18.17 -3.92
CA SER A 4 11.51 -18.83 -5.19
C SER A 4 11.71 -17.94 -6.42
N HIS A 5 12.04 -16.66 -6.23
CA HIS A 5 12.21 -15.73 -7.34
C HIS A 5 13.63 -15.85 -7.91
N PRO A 6 13.80 -16.03 -9.23
CA PRO A 6 15.11 -16.29 -9.84
C PRO A 6 16.13 -15.18 -9.54
N LEU A 7 15.67 -13.94 -9.39
CA LEU A 7 16.49 -12.82 -8.98
C LEU A 7 16.70 -12.78 -7.46
N TYR A 8 15.64 -12.87 -6.65
CA TYR A 8 15.72 -12.56 -5.21
C TYR A 8 16.14 -13.73 -4.32
N ARG A 9 16.27 -14.95 -4.85
CA ARG A 9 16.68 -16.14 -4.09
C ARG A 9 18.03 -16.03 -3.40
N GLN A 10 18.88 -15.09 -3.85
CA GLN A 10 20.20 -14.83 -3.28
C GLN A 10 20.15 -13.93 -2.03
N ILE A 11 19.00 -13.31 -1.73
CA ILE A 11 18.82 -12.50 -0.53
C ILE A 11 18.46 -13.43 0.63
N ASP A 12 19.28 -13.42 1.68
CA ASP A 12 18.92 -14.08 2.93
C ASP A 12 17.71 -13.38 3.55
N THR A 13 16.67 -14.18 3.82
CA THR A 13 15.39 -13.71 4.34
C THR A 13 15.20 -13.93 5.83
N ALA A 14 16.09 -14.70 6.47
CA ALA A 14 15.93 -15.10 7.86
C ALA A 14 16.03 -13.89 8.81
N GLY A 15 15.00 -13.67 9.63
CA GLY A 15 15.00 -12.66 10.69
C GLY A 15 14.97 -11.20 10.23
N LYS A 16 14.81 -10.93 8.93
CA LYS A 16 14.75 -9.56 8.39
C LYS A 16 13.33 -9.04 8.29
N GLY A 17 13.15 -7.75 8.63
CA GLY A 17 11.92 -7.01 8.37
C GLY A 17 11.73 -6.63 6.90
N GLU A 18 10.54 -6.17 6.54
CA GLU A 18 10.19 -5.81 5.15
C GLU A 18 11.12 -4.76 4.55
N ALA A 19 11.35 -3.65 5.27
CA ALA A 19 12.25 -2.58 4.81
C ALA A 19 13.69 -3.07 4.60
N GLN A 20 14.18 -3.97 5.46
CA GLN A 20 15.50 -4.57 5.28
C GLN A 20 15.56 -5.43 4.02
N LEU A 21 14.53 -6.23 3.76
CA LEU A 21 14.45 -7.06 2.55
C LEU A 21 14.38 -6.23 1.28
N LEU A 22 13.55 -5.17 1.27
CA LEU A 22 13.45 -4.23 0.14
C LEU A 22 14.76 -3.46 -0.06
N GLY A 23 15.43 -3.07 1.03
CA GLY A 23 16.76 -2.44 0.96
C GLY A 23 17.81 -3.34 0.33
N GLU A 24 17.84 -4.64 0.69
CA GLU A 24 18.72 -5.61 0.06
C GLU A 24 18.42 -5.78 -1.44
N MET A 25 17.13 -5.78 -1.83
CA MET A 25 16.76 -5.78 -3.25
C MET A 25 17.24 -4.52 -3.96
N ALA A 26 17.06 -3.35 -3.35
CA ALA A 26 17.53 -2.09 -3.91
C ALA A 26 19.05 -2.10 -4.16
N ARG A 27 19.83 -2.57 -3.20
CA ARG A 27 21.29 -2.71 -3.33
C ARG A 27 21.68 -3.66 -4.45
N VAL A 28 21.08 -4.85 -4.46
CA VAL A 28 21.52 -5.94 -5.34
C VAL A 28 21.06 -5.75 -6.79
N PHE A 29 19.90 -5.13 -7.02
CA PHE A 29 19.29 -5.05 -8.36
C PHE A 29 19.29 -3.66 -8.97
N ALA A 30 19.23 -2.61 -8.15
CA ALA A 30 19.29 -1.24 -8.62
C ALA A 30 20.66 -0.60 -8.36
N GLU A 31 21.60 -1.34 -7.77
CA GLU A 31 22.94 -0.85 -7.38
C GLU A 31 22.86 0.49 -6.61
N LEU A 32 21.80 0.65 -5.82
CA LEU A 32 21.53 1.86 -5.06
C LEU A 32 22.62 2.04 -3.99
N PRO A 33 23.36 3.17 -4.01
CA PRO A 33 24.34 3.48 -2.98
C PRO A 33 23.69 3.57 -1.58
N ASP A 34 24.42 3.16 -0.54
CA ASP A 34 23.93 3.18 0.84
C ASP A 34 23.58 4.59 1.33
N ASP A 35 24.28 5.63 0.83
CA ASP A 35 23.99 7.04 1.14
C ASP A 35 22.71 7.57 0.46
N GLN A 36 22.15 6.80 -0.48
CA GLN A 36 20.85 7.08 -1.13
C GLN A 36 19.74 6.17 -0.61
N LEU A 37 20.03 5.27 0.34
CA LEU A 37 19.09 4.30 0.87
C LEU A 37 18.83 4.52 2.36
N LEU A 38 17.74 5.21 2.68
CA LEU A 38 17.25 5.37 4.04
C LEU A 38 16.23 4.27 4.37
N LEU A 39 16.51 3.48 5.41
CA LEU A 39 15.65 2.37 5.84
C LEU A 39 14.97 2.68 7.17
N GLU A 40 13.65 2.81 7.14
CA GLU A 40 12.82 2.82 8.34
C GLU A 40 12.50 1.36 8.70
N THR A 41 12.90 0.88 9.89
CA THR A 41 12.80 -0.54 10.28
C THR A 41 12.00 -0.79 11.56
N ALA A 42 11.45 0.26 12.17
CA ALA A 42 10.69 0.19 13.41
C ALA A 42 9.17 0.04 13.19
N SER A 43 8.64 0.38 12.00
CA SER A 43 7.20 0.26 11.71
C SER A 43 6.70 -1.18 11.82
N ARG A 44 5.55 -1.36 12.47
CA ARG A 44 4.86 -2.65 12.63
C ARG A 44 3.54 -2.74 11.88
N ASN A 45 3.02 -1.61 11.38
CA ASN A 45 1.79 -1.53 10.61
C ASN A 45 1.81 -0.32 9.67
N CYS A 46 0.96 -0.34 8.64
CA CYS A 46 0.90 0.74 7.63
C CYS A 46 0.60 2.14 8.21
N GLY A 47 -0.02 2.24 9.39
CA GLY A 47 -0.30 3.53 10.03
C GLY A 47 0.97 4.18 10.60
N GLU A 48 1.91 3.37 11.06
CA GLU A 48 3.20 3.84 11.59
C GLU A 48 4.17 4.24 10.48
N ASN A 49 4.07 3.63 9.28
CA ASN A 49 4.97 3.90 8.16
C ASN A 49 5.08 5.39 7.85
N ALA A 50 3.96 6.11 7.80
CA ALA A 50 3.97 7.54 7.50
C ALA A 50 4.68 8.35 8.60
N ALA A 51 4.37 8.08 9.88
CA ALA A 51 4.92 8.83 11.00
C ALA A 51 6.40 8.53 11.23
N LEU A 52 6.81 7.26 11.12
CA LEU A 52 8.20 6.85 11.30
C LEU A 52 9.07 7.23 10.10
N SER A 53 8.55 7.20 8.86
CA SER A 53 9.27 7.76 7.71
C SER A 53 9.49 9.26 7.86
N GLN A 54 8.48 9.99 8.35
CA GLN A 54 8.62 11.42 8.64
C GLN A 54 9.76 11.66 9.63
N ARG A 55 9.71 10.95 10.76
CA ARG A 55 10.69 11.05 11.83
C ARG A 55 12.10 10.73 11.33
N LEU A 56 12.25 9.68 10.52
CA LEU A 56 13.53 9.31 9.94
C LEU A 56 14.11 10.44 9.08
N LEU A 57 13.29 11.07 8.22
CA LEU A 57 13.75 12.19 7.41
C LEU A 57 14.12 13.41 8.26
N ASP A 58 13.36 13.69 9.33
CA ASP A 58 13.66 14.77 10.26
C ASP A 58 14.99 14.55 11.00
N GLU A 59 15.25 13.33 11.45
CA GLU A 59 16.52 12.93 12.08
C GLU A 59 17.71 13.04 11.11
N GLN A 60 17.49 12.80 9.82
CA GLN A 60 18.49 12.99 8.76
C GLN A 60 18.54 14.42 8.21
N GLN A 61 17.74 15.34 8.74
CA GLN A 61 17.61 16.73 8.28
C GLN A 61 17.26 16.85 6.79
N TRP A 62 16.51 15.89 6.27
CA TRP A 62 16.06 15.85 4.88
C TRP A 62 14.66 16.44 4.75
N GLN A 63 14.49 17.44 3.88
CA GLN A 63 13.22 18.12 3.64
C GLN A 63 12.87 18.06 2.15
N PRO A 64 12.31 16.93 1.67
CA PRO A 64 11.93 16.80 0.27
C PRO A 64 10.80 17.78 -0.07
N GLN A 65 10.81 18.31 -1.30
CA GLN A 65 9.68 19.09 -1.83
C GLN A 65 8.63 18.19 -2.50
N GLY A 66 9.05 17.01 -2.98
CA GLY A 66 8.17 16.02 -3.59
C GLY A 66 8.54 14.61 -3.14
N VAL A 67 7.52 13.79 -2.92
CA VAL A 67 7.66 12.39 -2.50
C VAL A 67 6.84 11.50 -3.41
N LEU A 68 7.51 10.59 -4.12
CA LEU A 68 6.85 9.54 -4.89
C LEU A 68 6.49 8.38 -3.96
N LEU A 69 5.20 8.14 -3.75
CA LEU A 69 4.71 7.01 -2.95
C LEU A 69 4.46 5.81 -3.84
N VAL A 70 5.23 4.75 -3.61
CA VAL A 70 5.07 3.45 -4.25
C VAL A 70 4.57 2.45 -3.21
N GLN A 71 3.43 1.83 -3.49
CA GLN A 71 2.81 0.83 -2.63
C GLN A 71 2.07 -0.21 -3.48
N ASP A 72 1.71 -1.34 -2.87
CA ASP A 72 0.67 -2.24 -3.37
C ASP A 72 -0.51 -1.43 -3.93
N PRO A 73 -0.89 -1.61 -5.21
CA PRO A 73 -1.96 -0.85 -5.85
C PRO A 73 -3.28 -0.82 -5.08
N LEU A 74 -3.61 -1.90 -4.37
CA LEU A 74 -4.86 -1.99 -3.60
C LEU A 74 -4.81 -1.11 -2.35
N MET A 75 -3.63 -0.91 -1.78
CA MET A 75 -3.42 -0.09 -0.58
C MET A 75 -2.96 1.35 -0.90
N GLN A 76 -2.68 1.65 -2.16
CA GLN A 76 -2.06 2.90 -2.60
C GLN A 76 -2.85 4.14 -2.15
N ARG A 77 -4.18 4.14 -2.34
CA ARG A 77 -5.01 5.30 -1.98
C ARG A 77 -4.98 5.57 -0.48
N ARG A 78 -5.15 4.54 0.34
CA ARG A 78 -5.07 4.66 1.80
C ARG A 78 -3.71 5.16 2.25
N ASN A 79 -2.62 4.59 1.70
CA ASN A 79 -1.26 5.03 2.03
C ASN A 79 -1.04 6.52 1.68
N TRP A 80 -1.54 6.96 0.53
CA TRP A 80 -1.47 8.35 0.12
C TRP A 80 -2.23 9.28 1.07
N GLU A 81 -3.47 8.94 1.48
CA GLU A 81 -4.25 9.71 2.46
C GLU A 81 -3.58 9.75 3.83
N THR A 82 -3.01 8.63 4.30
CA THR A 82 -2.26 8.58 5.55
C THR A 82 -1.03 9.48 5.53
N CYS A 83 -0.20 9.41 4.49
CA CYS A 83 1.03 10.21 4.39
C CYS A 83 0.73 11.71 4.34
N ARG A 84 -0.18 12.14 3.46
CA ARG A 84 -0.53 13.56 3.35
C ARG A 84 -1.16 14.08 4.62
N TRP A 85 -1.96 13.27 5.31
CA TRP A 85 -2.53 13.66 6.59
C TRP A 85 -1.42 13.79 7.63
N GLN A 86 -0.59 12.77 7.82
CA GLN A 86 0.47 12.77 8.83
C GLN A 86 1.44 13.95 8.68
N TRP A 87 1.79 14.33 7.44
CA TRP A 87 2.83 15.33 7.17
C TRP A 87 2.26 16.74 6.94
N ARG A 88 0.93 16.93 7.08
CA ARG A 88 0.22 18.17 6.74
C ARG A 88 0.67 19.41 7.53
N ASP A 89 1.12 19.20 8.78
CA ASP A 89 1.45 20.28 9.71
C ASP A 89 2.94 20.70 9.62
N ARG A 90 3.69 20.19 8.62
CA ARG A 90 5.07 20.62 8.36
C ARG A 90 5.08 22.01 7.74
N GLU A 91 6.06 22.83 8.15
CA GLU A 91 6.28 24.17 7.56
C GLU A 91 6.45 24.11 6.03
N HIS A 92 7.18 23.09 5.56
CA HIS A 92 7.36 22.77 4.15
C HIS A 92 6.87 21.34 3.89
N ALA A 93 5.55 21.13 3.92
CA ALA A 93 4.98 19.83 3.59
C ALA A 93 5.24 19.47 2.11
N PRO A 94 5.75 18.26 1.79
CA PRO A 94 6.02 17.86 0.41
C PRO A 94 4.73 17.64 -0.37
N GLU A 95 4.82 17.77 -1.69
CA GLU A 95 3.83 17.21 -2.60
C GLU A 95 3.96 15.68 -2.66
N PHE A 96 2.88 14.96 -2.37
CA PHE A 96 2.84 13.51 -2.50
C PHE A 96 2.29 13.08 -3.86
N ILE A 97 3.10 12.36 -4.62
CA ILE A 97 2.73 11.79 -5.92
C ILE A 97 2.42 10.30 -5.72
N SER A 98 1.21 9.88 -6.09
CA SER A 98 0.79 8.48 -5.98
C SER A 98 1.20 7.66 -7.21
N TRP A 99 1.97 6.58 -7.01
CA TRP A 99 2.46 5.73 -8.10
C TRP A 99 2.39 4.23 -7.76
N PRO A 100 1.25 3.55 -8.06
CA PRO A 100 1.07 2.13 -7.75
C PRO A 100 1.83 1.18 -8.69
N VAL A 101 2.65 1.70 -9.62
CA VAL A 101 3.39 0.96 -10.66
C VAL A 101 2.49 0.33 -11.75
N PHE A 102 1.30 -0.15 -11.40
CA PHE A 102 0.32 -0.70 -12.34
C PHE A 102 -1.11 -0.57 -11.81
N VAL A 103 -2.10 -0.86 -12.68
CA VAL A 103 -3.53 -0.85 -12.32
C VAL A 103 -4.10 -2.25 -12.59
N PRO A 104 -4.36 -3.05 -11.55
CA PRO A 104 -4.88 -4.40 -11.74
C PRO A 104 -6.32 -4.36 -12.25
N GLN A 105 -6.65 -5.28 -13.13
CA GLN A 105 -8.00 -5.51 -13.64
C GLN A 105 -8.36 -6.99 -13.50
N VAL A 106 -9.65 -7.29 -13.37
CA VAL A 106 -10.13 -8.67 -13.35
C VAL A 106 -10.84 -8.96 -14.66
N MET A 107 -10.47 -10.05 -15.31
CA MET A 107 -11.13 -10.54 -16.53
C MET A 107 -11.52 -12.00 -16.39
N MET A 108 -12.53 -12.41 -17.17
CA MET A 108 -12.86 -13.82 -17.36
C MET A 108 -12.04 -14.37 -18.52
N ASP A 109 -11.31 -15.45 -18.30
CA ASP A 109 -10.55 -16.17 -19.32
C ASP A 109 -10.80 -17.68 -19.19
N ALA A 110 -11.28 -18.30 -20.26
CA ALA A 110 -11.66 -19.72 -20.30
C ALA A 110 -12.54 -20.18 -19.10
N GLY A 111 -13.45 -19.31 -18.63
CA GLY A 111 -14.33 -19.60 -17.49
C GLY A 111 -13.70 -19.42 -16.11
N MET A 112 -12.45 -18.93 -16.03
CA MET A 112 -11.77 -18.61 -14.78
C MET A 112 -11.49 -17.12 -14.66
N LEU A 113 -11.62 -16.59 -13.44
CA LEU A 113 -11.20 -15.22 -13.15
C LEU A 113 -9.67 -15.12 -13.15
N ARG A 114 -9.15 -14.11 -13.84
CA ARG A 114 -7.74 -13.76 -13.87
C ARG A 114 -7.53 -12.30 -13.56
N ILE A 115 -6.44 -12.01 -12.86
CA ILE A 115 -5.96 -10.64 -12.66
C ILE A 115 -5.01 -10.32 -13.80
N VAL A 116 -5.25 -9.21 -14.49
CA VAL A 116 -4.45 -8.69 -15.62
C VAL A 116 -4.03 -7.25 -15.36
N GLY A 117 -3.16 -6.72 -16.22
CA GLY A 117 -2.55 -5.40 -16.01
C GLY A 117 -1.53 -5.38 -14.88
N ALA A 118 -1.08 -6.56 -14.42
CA ALA A 118 -0.17 -6.74 -13.31
C ALA A 118 0.96 -7.72 -13.71
N PRO A 119 2.14 -7.67 -13.06
CA PRO A 119 3.26 -8.54 -13.40
C PRO A 119 2.91 -10.04 -13.33
N PRO A 120 3.47 -10.89 -14.21
CA PRO A 120 3.04 -12.30 -14.34
C PRO A 120 3.35 -13.18 -13.12
N GLN A 121 4.14 -12.72 -12.15
CA GLN A 121 4.58 -13.49 -10.98
C GLN A 121 4.47 -12.67 -9.69
N GLY A 122 4.20 -13.35 -8.57
CA GLY A 122 4.25 -12.76 -7.23
C GLY A 122 3.02 -11.98 -6.78
N LEU A 123 1.89 -12.12 -7.46
CA LEU A 123 0.65 -11.41 -7.13
C LEU A 123 -0.29 -12.18 -6.21
N TRP A 124 -1.37 -11.50 -5.82
CA TRP A 124 -2.47 -12.05 -5.03
C TRP A 124 -3.21 -13.18 -5.80
N SER A 125 -3.71 -14.17 -5.07
CA SER A 125 -4.81 -14.98 -5.58
C SER A 125 -6.04 -14.09 -5.81
N VAL A 126 -6.98 -14.50 -6.69
CA VAL A 126 -8.24 -13.76 -6.89
C VAL A 126 -8.98 -13.56 -5.57
N GLU A 127 -8.97 -14.56 -4.70
CA GLU A 127 -9.54 -14.48 -3.36
C GLU A 127 -8.87 -13.39 -2.50
N ARG A 128 -7.53 -13.37 -2.44
CA ARG A 128 -6.79 -12.37 -1.68
C ARG A 128 -6.97 -10.97 -2.26
N PHE A 129 -7.03 -10.85 -3.59
CA PHE A 129 -7.30 -9.59 -4.28
C PHE A 129 -8.66 -9.01 -3.87
N LEU A 130 -9.72 -9.81 -3.93
CA LEU A 130 -11.06 -9.36 -3.54
C LEU A 130 -11.13 -9.01 -2.06
N SER A 131 -10.55 -9.82 -1.17
CA SER A 131 -10.52 -9.54 0.27
C SER A 131 -9.79 -8.22 0.57
N LEU A 132 -8.64 -7.97 -0.06
CA LEU A 132 -7.91 -6.72 0.09
C LEU A 132 -8.70 -5.54 -0.46
N LEU A 133 -9.16 -5.61 -1.72
CA LEU A 133 -9.90 -4.53 -2.37
C LEU A 133 -11.11 -4.11 -1.53
N MET A 134 -11.91 -5.07 -1.10
CA MET A 134 -13.14 -4.79 -0.35
C MET A 134 -12.85 -4.19 1.03
N GLY A 135 -11.82 -4.69 1.72
CA GLY A 135 -11.38 -4.14 3.00
C GLY A 135 -10.77 -2.75 2.86
N GLU A 136 -10.07 -2.45 1.76
CA GLU A 136 -9.51 -1.12 1.53
C GLU A 136 -10.57 -0.07 1.26
N VAL A 137 -11.62 -0.39 0.49
CA VAL A 137 -12.77 0.53 0.32
C VAL A 137 -13.46 0.79 1.66
N GLN A 138 -13.71 -0.25 2.46
CA GLN A 138 -14.30 -0.08 3.80
C GLN A 138 -13.45 0.82 4.70
N ARG A 139 -12.12 0.68 4.66
CA ARG A 139 -11.22 1.55 5.44
C ARG A 139 -11.26 3.01 4.99
N LEU A 140 -11.51 3.27 3.71
CA LEU A 140 -11.60 4.63 3.17
C LEU A 140 -12.92 5.32 3.50
N HIS A 141 -13.96 4.60 3.90
CA HIS A 141 -15.21 5.21 4.37
C HIS A 141 -14.96 6.09 5.60
N ASP A 142 -15.74 7.16 5.70
CA ASP A 142 -15.71 8.07 6.86
C ASP A 142 -16.94 7.82 7.74
N ASP A 143 -16.99 6.61 8.29
CA ASP A 143 -18.00 6.14 9.22
C ASP A 143 -17.36 5.36 10.38
N ALA A 144 -18.19 4.82 11.27
CA ALA A 144 -17.73 4.10 12.47
C ALA A 144 -16.83 2.88 12.20
N SER A 145 -16.85 2.32 10.97
CA SER A 145 -16.05 1.18 10.57
C SER A 145 -14.77 1.56 9.80
N GLY A 146 -14.74 2.80 9.27
CA GLY A 146 -13.66 3.31 8.45
C GLY A 146 -12.56 4.04 9.23
N TYR A 147 -11.58 4.56 8.50
CA TYR A 147 -10.37 5.16 9.07
C TYR A 147 -10.39 6.70 9.07
N GLY A 148 -11.45 7.30 8.51
CA GLY A 148 -11.68 8.74 8.58
C GLY A 148 -12.05 9.25 9.97
N PRO A 149 -12.31 10.57 10.11
CA PRO A 149 -12.64 11.23 11.37
C PRO A 149 -13.82 10.63 12.16
N ASN A 150 -14.86 10.10 11.47
CA ASN A 150 -16.02 9.47 12.11
C ASN A 150 -15.78 8.01 12.52
N GLY A 151 -14.58 7.48 12.24
CA GLY A 151 -14.15 6.14 12.60
C GLY A 151 -12.87 6.18 13.43
N LYS A 152 -11.77 5.67 12.86
CA LYS A 152 -10.49 5.56 13.59
C LYS A 152 -9.63 6.83 13.61
N GLY A 153 -9.93 7.83 12.79
CA GLY A 153 -9.20 9.10 12.76
C GLY A 153 -7.74 9.00 12.30
N PHE A 154 -7.41 8.01 11.46
CA PHE A 154 -6.04 7.82 10.97
C PHE A 154 -5.68 8.75 9.82
N PHE A 155 -6.67 9.21 9.06
CA PHE A 155 -6.53 10.24 8.03
C PHE A 155 -7.80 11.11 7.96
N GLY A 156 -7.78 12.15 7.13
CA GLY A 156 -8.91 13.05 6.93
C GLY A 156 -10.10 12.40 6.21
N HIS A 157 -11.16 13.16 5.97
CA HIS A 157 -12.29 12.67 5.17
C HIS A 157 -11.84 12.29 3.74
N VAL A 158 -12.41 11.21 3.21
CA VAL A 158 -12.19 10.76 1.82
C VAL A 158 -13.54 10.67 1.11
N ASP A 159 -13.71 11.47 0.06
CA ASP A 159 -14.84 11.34 -0.84
C ASP A 159 -14.68 10.08 -1.71
N VAL A 160 -15.41 9.01 -1.37
CA VAL A 160 -15.49 7.79 -2.18
C VAL A 160 -16.51 8.03 -3.30
N PRO A 161 -16.12 7.94 -4.60
CA PRO A 161 -17.04 8.21 -5.69
C PRO A 161 -18.25 7.26 -5.69
N ASP A 162 -19.44 7.77 -6.01
CA ASP A 162 -20.70 7.00 -6.06
C ASP A 162 -20.59 5.72 -6.90
N ALA A 163 -19.85 5.76 -8.01
CA ALA A 163 -19.64 4.59 -8.86
C ALA A 163 -18.83 3.48 -8.17
N VAL A 164 -17.86 3.86 -7.32
CA VAL A 164 -17.06 2.95 -6.50
C VAL A 164 -17.93 2.38 -5.38
N GLU A 165 -18.71 3.23 -4.71
CA GLU A 165 -19.64 2.81 -3.66
C GLU A 165 -20.67 1.81 -4.18
N ALA A 166 -21.32 2.12 -5.30
CA ALA A 166 -22.26 1.22 -5.94
C ALA A 166 -21.62 -0.12 -6.36
N ALA A 167 -20.35 -0.10 -6.79
CA ALA A 167 -19.62 -1.33 -7.11
C ALA A 167 -19.31 -2.16 -5.85
N TRP A 168 -18.87 -1.51 -4.78
CA TRP A 168 -18.60 -2.14 -3.50
C TRP A 168 -19.87 -2.79 -2.92
N GLN A 169 -21.00 -2.08 -2.90
CA GLN A 169 -22.27 -2.61 -2.45
C GLN A 169 -22.73 -3.83 -3.24
N ARG A 170 -22.59 -3.83 -4.58
CA ARG A 170 -22.91 -4.99 -5.41
C ARG A 170 -22.06 -6.21 -5.05
N LEU A 171 -20.77 -6.01 -4.81
CA LEU A 171 -19.86 -7.09 -4.40
C LEU A 171 -20.19 -7.60 -2.99
N MET A 172 -20.57 -6.71 -2.07
CA MET A 172 -21.01 -7.08 -0.72
C MET A 172 -22.26 -7.95 -0.69
N GLN A 173 -23.09 -7.97 -1.74
CA GLN A 173 -24.25 -8.89 -1.82
C GLN A 173 -23.85 -10.33 -2.14
N LEU A 174 -22.59 -10.57 -2.54
CA LEU A 174 -22.12 -11.92 -2.86
C LEU A 174 -21.74 -12.65 -1.57
N PRO A 175 -22.31 -13.83 -1.27
CA PRO A 175 -22.04 -14.57 -0.04
C PRO A 175 -20.55 -14.87 0.19
N GLY A 176 -19.81 -15.09 -0.90
CA GLY A 176 -18.36 -15.30 -0.84
C GLY A 176 -17.60 -14.05 -0.39
N VAL A 177 -18.09 -12.84 -0.65
CA VAL A 177 -17.38 -11.62 -0.24
C VAL A 177 -17.63 -11.33 1.23
N GLN A 178 -18.87 -11.49 1.71
CA GLN A 178 -19.24 -11.24 3.11
C GLN A 178 -18.46 -12.11 4.09
N SER A 179 -18.29 -13.41 3.80
CA SER A 179 -17.58 -14.34 4.68
C SER A 179 -16.08 -14.04 4.83
N ARG A 180 -15.53 -13.12 4.03
CA ARG A 180 -14.10 -12.77 3.99
C ARG A 180 -13.77 -11.43 4.64
N LEU A 181 -14.78 -10.67 5.06
CA LEU A 181 -14.63 -9.37 5.74
C LEU A 181 -15.05 -9.41 7.21
N GLY A 182 -15.73 -10.49 7.63
CA GLY A 182 -16.13 -10.73 9.02
C GLY A 182 -15.02 -11.31 9.89
#